data_AF-A0A9Q0I7Q0-F1
#
_entry.id   AF-A0A9Q0I7Q0-F1
#
_cell.length_a   1.000
_cell.length_b   1.000
_cell.length_c   1.000
_cell.angle_alpha   90.00
_cell.angle_beta   90.00
_cell.angle_gamma   90.00
#
_symmetry.space_group_name_H-M   'P 1'
#
loop_
_entity.id
_entity.type
_entity.pdbx_description
1 polymer ?
#
loop_
_entity_poly.entity_id
_entity_poly.type
_entity_poly.pdbx_seq_one_letter_code
_entity_poly.pdbx_strand_id
1 'polypeptide(L)' 'MGRNITLVGKRLCWSDALLYCRDFHWDLLSIRGPEEQEMIDELVARAPFPLSISLWVGLRRLVPNL' A
#
# COMPACT_ATOMS: atom_id res chain seq x y z
N MET A 1 -19.47 3.53 4.90
CA MET A 1 -18.56 2.62 5.62
C MET A 1 -17.23 2.62 4.87
N GLY A 2 -16.29 3.48 5.28
CA GLY A 2 -15.04 3.69 4.55
C GLY A 2 -13.95 2.69 4.94
N ARG A 3 -13.00 2.43 4.03
CA ARG A 3 -11.77 1.69 4.36
C ARG A 3 -10.87 2.60 5.18
N ASN A 4 -10.34 2.12 6.30
CA ASN A 4 -9.32 2.85 7.05
C ASN A 4 -7.95 2.59 6.40
N ILE A 5 -7.30 3.62 5.86
CA ILE A 5 -6.05 3.53 5.12
C ILE A 5 -4.96 4.29 5.89
N THR A 6 -3.80 3.67 6.05
CA THR A 6 -2.63 4.28 6.68
C THR A 6 -1.45 4.23 5.73
N LEU A 7 -0.81 5.37 5.50
CA LEU A 7 0.43 5.46 4.75
C LEU A 7 1.62 5.17 5.67
N VAL A 8 2.47 4.21 5.29
CA VAL A 8 3.61 3.77 6.10
C VAL A 8 4.91 4.31 5.52
N GLY A 9 5.59 5.18 6.27
CA GLY A 9 6.86 5.81 5.86
C GLY A 9 8.12 4.96 6.11
N LYS A 10 8.07 3.65 5.82
CA LYS A 10 9.21 2.74 5.97
C LYS A 10 9.75 2.30 4.61
N ARG A 11 11.07 2.41 4.41
CA ARG A 11 11.76 1.87 3.22
C ARG A 11 11.96 0.37 3.39
N LEU A 12 11.07 -0.41 2.80
CA LEU A 12 11.05 -1.88 2.86
C LEU A 12 10.97 -2.46 1.44
N CYS A 13 11.45 -3.68 1.24
CA CYS A 13 11.10 -4.42 0.03
C CYS A 13 9.62 -4.84 0.09
N TRP A 14 9.03 -5.26 -1.04
CA TRP A 14 7.60 -5.59 -1.10
C TRP A 14 7.21 -6.67 -0.09
N SER A 15 8.02 -7.73 0.05
CA SER A 15 7.78 -8.83 0.98
C SER A 15 7.80 -8.37 2.44
N ASP A 16 8.76 -7.53 2.81
CA ASP A 16 8.86 -7.00 4.17
C ASP A 16 7.73 -6.01 4.47
N ALA A 17 7.31 -5.21 3.48
CA ALA A 17 6.15 -4.31 3.62
C ALA A 17 4.86 -5.11 3.85
N LEU A 18 4.68 -6.23 3.12
CA LEU A 18 3.55 -7.14 3.30
C LEU A 18 3.51 -7.70 4.73
N LEU A 19 4.63 -8.24 5.20
CA LEU A 19 4.73 -8.80 6.56
C LEU A 19 4.50 -7.71 7.61
N TYR A 20 5.15 -6.56 7.47
CA TYR A 20 4.99 -5.43 8.38
C TYR A 20 3.53 -4.97 8.49
N CYS A 21 2.82 -4.84 7.35
CA CYS A 21 1.42 -4.44 7.38
C CYS A 21 0.52 -5.50 8.02
N ARG A 22 0.86 -6.78 7.96
CA ARG A 22 0.09 -7.85 8.64
C ARG A 22 0.37 -7.93 10.13
N ASP A 23 1.59 -7.59 10.55
CA ASP A 23 1.99 -7.61 11.95
C ASP A 23 1.49 -6.37 12.72
N PHE A 24 1.48 -5.20 12.07
CA PHE A 24 1.20 -3.91 12.74
C PHE A 24 -0.05 -3.19 12.24
N HIS A 25 -0.62 -3.62 11.11
CA HIS A 25 -1.82 -3.05 10.51
C HIS A 25 -2.79 -4.18 10.11
N TRP A 26 -3.37 -4.13 8.90
CA TRP A 26 -4.24 -5.19 8.38
C TRP A 26 -3.56 -5.99 7.25
N ASP A 27 -3.34 -5.36 6.10
CA ASP A 27 -2.61 -5.93 4.96
C ASP A 27 -2.20 -4.79 4.02
N LEU A 28 -1.37 -5.07 3.01
CA LEU A 28 -1.13 -4.11 1.93
C LEU A 28 -2.42 -3.79 1.17
N LEU A 29 -2.58 -2.52 0.82
CA LEU A 29 -3.81 -2.01 0.20
C LEU A 29 -3.99 -2.60 -1.21
N SER A 30 -5.12 -3.26 -1.46
CA SER A 30 -5.61 -3.56 -2.82
C SER A 30 -6.51 -2.43 -3.30
N ILE A 31 -6.22 -1.87 -4.48
CA ILE A 31 -6.96 -0.79 -5.14
C ILE A 31 -7.92 -1.42 -6.15
N ARG A 32 -9.22 -1.17 -5.99
CA ARG A 32 -10.28 -1.86 -6.74
C ARG A 32 -10.88 -1.06 -7.89
N GLY A 33 -10.55 0.23 -7.98
CA GLY A 33 -11.05 1.08 -9.05
C GLY A 33 -10.61 2.54 -8.91
N PRO A 34 -11.05 3.40 -9.87
CA PRO A 34 -10.63 4.80 -9.93
C PRO A 34 -11.01 5.63 -8.70
N GLU A 35 -12.19 5.40 -8.13
CA GLU A 35 -12.65 6.10 -6.91
C GLU A 35 -11.73 5.84 -5.72
N GLU A 36 -11.28 4.58 -5.55
CA GLU A 36 -10.30 4.25 -4.51
C GLU A 36 -8.92 4.87 -4.82
N GLN A 37 -8.53 4.92 -6.10
CA GLN A 37 -7.28 5.55 -6.52
C GLN A 37 -7.27 7.05 -6.19
N GLU A 38 -8.34 7.77 -6.47
CA GLU A 38 -8.45 9.21 -6.18
C GLU A 38 -8.31 9.51 -4.68
N MET A 39 -8.98 8.74 -3.82
CA MET A 39 -8.84 8.85 -2.37
C MET A 39 -7.40 8.59 -1.90
N ILE A 40 -6.70 7.65 -2.52
CA ILE A 40 -5.29 7.34 -2.20
C ILE A 40 -4.39 8.49 -2.63
N ASP A 41 -4.62 9.09 -3.79
CA ASP A 41 -3.83 10.20 -4.29
C ASP A 41 -3.93 11.41 -3.34
N GLU A 42 -5.12 11.72 -2.82
CA GLU A 42 -5.32 12.75 -1.79
C GLU A 42 -4.62 12.43 -0.46
N LEU A 43 -4.58 11.15 -0.07
CA LEU A 43 -3.88 10.72 1.14
C LEU A 43 -2.36 10.87 0.98
N VAL A 44 -1.84 10.45 -0.18
CA VAL A 44 -0.42 10.50 -0.53
C VAL A 44 0.06 11.94 -0.66
N ALA A 45 -0.75 12.84 -1.23
CA ALA A 45 -0.44 14.27 -1.31
C ALA A 45 -0.27 14.95 0.07
N ARG A 46 -0.88 14.37 1.11
CA ARG A 46 -0.80 14.84 2.51
C ARG A 46 0.20 14.07 3.36
N ALA A 47 1.09 13.29 2.73
CA ALA A 47 2.08 12.49 3.45
C ALA A 47 2.94 13.36 4.38
N PRO A 48 3.08 13.03 5.68
CA PRO A 48 3.88 13.82 6.62
C PRO A 48 5.39 13.53 6.51
N PHE A 49 5.82 12.79 5.49
CA PHE A 49 7.20 12.38 5.27
C PHE A 49 7.52 12.31 3.76
N PRO A 50 8.80 12.39 3.36
CA PRO A 50 9.21 12.23 1.97
C PRO A 50 8.80 10.87 1.39
N LEU A 51 8.28 10.87 0.17
CA LEU A 51 7.85 9.66 -0.52
C LEU A 51 8.93 9.14 -1.47
N SER A 52 8.95 7.82 -1.67
CA SER A 52 9.67 7.20 -2.78
C SER A 52 8.92 7.40 -4.10
N ILE A 53 9.63 7.18 -5.22
CA ILE A 53 9.06 7.23 -6.58
C ILE A 53 7.88 6.26 -6.75
N SER A 54 7.85 5.16 -5.98
CA SER A 54 6.79 4.15 -6.02
C SER A 54 6.42 3.70 -4.61
N LEU A 55 5.15 3.35 -4.41
CA LEU A 55 4.60 2.81 -3.17
C LEU A 55 4.21 1.35 -3.35
N TRP A 56 4.28 0.56 -2.28
CA TRP A 56 3.84 -0.83 -2.30
C TRP A 56 2.33 -0.96 -2.11
N VAL A 57 1.72 -1.81 -2.93
CA VAL A 57 0.31 -2.20 -2.86
C VAL A 57 0.17 -3.72 -2.81
N GLY A 58 -1.00 -4.19 -2.42
CA GLY A 58 -1.36 -5.60 -2.30
C GLY A 58 -1.61 -6.26 -3.65
N LEU A 59 -0.67 -6.16 -4.58
CA LEU A 59 -0.72 -6.80 -5.89
C LEU A 59 0.45 -7.79 -6.01
N ARG A 60 0.13 -9.08 -6.16
CA ARG A 60 1.13 -10.14 -6.35
C ARG A 60 0.73 -11.00 -7.53
N ARG A 61 1.63 -11.13 -8.52
CA ARG A 61 1.51 -12.15 -9.55
C ARG A 61 2.24 -13.39 -9.07
N LEU A 62 1.49 -14.42 -8.68
CA LEU A 62 2.03 -15.76 -8.56
C LEU A 62 2.06 -16.36 -9.97
N VAL A 63 3.23 -16.79 -10.44
CA VAL A 63 3.30 -17.66 -11.62
C VAL A 63 3.54 -19.07 -11.10
N PRO A 64 2.52 -19.94 -11.07
CA PRO A 64 2.73 -21.32 -10.69
C PRO A 64 3.53 -22.02 -11.82
N ASN A 65 4.67 -22.62 -11.48
CA ASN A 65 5.49 -23.47 -12.36
C ASN A 65 6.27 -22.77 -13.50
N LEU A 66 6.77 -21.55 -13.27
CA LEU A 66 8.02 -21.09 -13.88
C LEU A 66 9.19 -21.36 -12.92
#